data_AF-A0A383BD11-F1
#
_entry.id   AF-A0A383BD11-F1
#
_cell.length_a   1.000
_cell.length_b   1.000
_cell.length_c   1.000
_cell.angle_alpha   90.00
_cell.angle_beta   90.00
_cell.angle_gamma   90.00
#
_symmetry.space_group_name_H-M   'P 1'
#
loop_
_entity.id
_entity.type
_entity.pdbx_description
1 polymer ?
#
loop_
_entity_poly.entity_id
_entity_poly.type
_entity_poly.pdbx_seq_one_letter_code
_entity_poly.pdbx_strand_id
1 'polypeptide(L)'
;LKNSGKKYIILRLGSVYGYSNDNARIDIMPNLFSKIASQDGTLKLFAGGRQIKSLVPLIDVARCFKYMEEREDISSEIFNLTKDTITVKDVAEICKKYNPKITLKETNDEIPNLGFSLSNNKILKTGFKFLYNLDESIKEMIFKWSKLIITKDLEHVRKGEKEFIDKRGKISNHELPEPINLIGLINSKKGTVRANHYHPIQEQKCLVTKGQFISVYQDLLNKNSPKITHVVDEGQLIVTKPNTAH
;
A
#
# COMPACT_ATOMS: atom_id res chain seq x y z
N LEU A 1 -27.37 -17.90 21.22
CA LEU A 1 -26.39 -18.61 20.36
C LEU A 1 -26.22 -20.06 20.75
N LYS A 2 -25.73 -20.39 21.96
CA LYS A 2 -25.54 -21.80 22.36
C LYS A 2 -26.83 -22.65 22.27
N ASN A 3 -27.96 -22.10 22.71
CA ASN A 3 -29.24 -22.81 22.70
C ASN A 3 -29.94 -22.85 21.32
N SER A 4 -29.38 -22.23 20.28
CA SER A 4 -30.04 -22.16 18.97
C SER A 4 -29.68 -23.32 18.02
N GLY A 5 -28.80 -24.24 18.43
CA GLY A 5 -28.33 -25.36 17.59
C GLY A 5 -27.53 -24.96 16.34
N LYS A 6 -27.22 -23.68 16.17
CA LYS A 6 -26.47 -23.15 15.01
C LYS A 6 -24.97 -23.18 15.28
N LYS A 7 -24.17 -23.51 14.25
CA LYS A 7 -22.72 -23.30 14.28
C LYS A 7 -22.43 -21.80 14.37
N TYR A 8 -21.43 -21.43 15.15
CA TYR A 8 -21.04 -20.02 15.31
C TYR A 8 -19.53 -19.89 15.49
N ILE A 9 -18.99 -18.73 15.13
CA ILE A 9 -17.64 -18.31 15.46
C ILE A 9 -17.75 -16.90 16.03
N ILE A 10 -17.15 -16.65 17.19
CA ILE A 10 -17.11 -15.33 17.82
C ILE A 10 -15.69 -14.79 17.73
N LEU A 11 -15.51 -13.74 16.94
CA LEU A 11 -14.26 -12.99 16.86
C LEU A 11 -14.34 -11.76 17.76
N ARG A 12 -13.55 -11.74 18.82
CA ARG A 12 -13.37 -10.59 19.72
C ARG A 12 -12.27 -9.71 19.16
N LEU A 13 -12.67 -8.65 18.48
CA LEU A 13 -11.72 -7.75 17.82
C LEU A 13 -10.96 -6.90 18.85
N GLY A 14 -9.66 -6.73 18.62
CA GLY A 14 -8.93 -5.61 19.20
C GLY A 14 -9.43 -4.27 18.62
N SER A 15 -8.86 -3.16 19.07
CA SER A 15 -9.14 -1.87 18.47
C SER A 15 -8.66 -1.85 17.02
N VAL A 16 -9.60 -1.67 16.09
CA VAL A 16 -9.33 -1.77 14.66
C VAL A 16 -8.66 -0.47 14.18
N TYR A 17 -7.57 -0.61 13.42
CA TYR A 17 -6.87 0.52 12.79
C TYR A 17 -6.68 0.31 11.30
N GLY A 18 -6.46 1.40 10.57
CA GLY A 18 -6.15 1.37 9.14
C GLY A 18 -7.05 2.28 8.32
N TYR A 19 -6.60 2.56 7.11
CA TYR A 19 -7.31 3.39 6.15
C TYR A 19 -8.49 2.63 5.52
N SER A 20 -9.62 3.32 5.36
CA SER A 20 -10.83 2.83 4.68
C SER A 20 -11.19 3.81 3.57
N ASN A 21 -11.62 3.29 2.41
CA ASN A 21 -12.01 4.09 1.25
C ASN A 21 -13.45 4.62 1.33
N ASP A 22 -14.27 4.11 2.25
CA ASP A 22 -15.66 4.55 2.47
C ASP A 22 -15.74 5.38 3.75
N ASN A 23 -16.23 4.79 4.85
CA ASN A 23 -16.29 5.44 6.14
C ASN A 23 -15.14 4.95 7.04
N ALA A 24 -14.28 5.88 7.46
CA ALA A 24 -13.21 5.61 8.40
C ALA A 24 -13.64 5.99 9.83
N ARG A 25 -13.44 5.07 10.77
CA ARG A 25 -13.64 5.36 12.19
C ARG A 25 -12.41 6.10 12.73
N ILE A 26 -12.51 7.42 12.84
CA ILE A 26 -11.38 8.32 13.19
C ILE A 26 -11.16 8.41 14.71
N ASP A 27 -12.18 8.18 15.54
CA ASP A 27 -12.11 8.33 17.00
C ASP A 27 -11.26 7.26 17.72
N ILE A 28 -10.78 6.24 17.00
CA ILE A 28 -9.88 5.22 17.57
C ILE A 28 -8.44 5.75 17.58
N MET A 29 -7.73 5.58 18.70
CA MET A 29 -6.42 6.17 18.97
C MET A 29 -5.41 6.14 17.79
N PRO A 30 -5.10 5.02 17.12
CA PRO A 30 -4.14 5.03 16.02
C PRO A 30 -4.60 5.84 14.80
N ASN A 31 -5.90 5.79 14.50
CA ASN A 31 -6.51 6.54 13.40
C ASN A 31 -6.57 8.03 13.74
N LEU A 32 -6.99 8.38 14.97
CA LEU A 32 -7.02 9.76 15.45
C LEU A 32 -5.63 10.39 15.41
N PHE A 33 -4.62 9.68 15.92
CA PHE A 33 -3.24 10.16 15.95
C PHE A 33 -2.69 10.33 14.53
N SER A 34 -2.94 9.37 13.65
CA SER A 34 -2.54 9.48 12.24
C SER A 34 -3.24 10.66 11.54
N LYS A 35 -4.51 10.93 11.87
CA LYS A 35 -5.25 12.09 11.32
C LYS A 35 -4.69 13.42 11.81
N ILE A 36 -4.44 13.58 13.11
CA ILE A 36 -3.83 14.78 13.67
C ILE A 36 -2.41 14.96 13.10
N ALA A 37 -1.66 13.87 13.00
CA ALA A 37 -0.32 13.88 12.45
C ALA A 37 -0.30 14.29 10.98
N SER A 38 -1.29 13.89 10.18
CA SER A 38 -1.41 14.31 8.78
C SER A 38 -1.58 15.83 8.57
N GLN A 39 -1.90 16.56 9.65
CA GLN A 39 -2.18 18.00 9.67
C GLN A 39 -1.17 18.78 10.54
N ASP A 40 0.02 18.23 10.79
CA ASP A 40 1.08 18.86 11.59
C ASP A 40 0.66 19.21 13.03
N GLY A 41 -0.36 18.54 13.57
CA GLY A 41 -0.95 18.87 14.86
C GLY A 41 -0.14 18.37 16.08
N THR A 42 -0.72 18.58 17.27
CA THR A 42 -0.14 18.14 18.54
C THR A 42 -0.84 16.88 19.05
N LEU A 43 -0.07 15.82 19.28
CA LEU A 43 -0.54 14.59 19.94
C LEU A 43 -0.37 14.74 21.46
N LYS A 44 -1.50 14.77 22.19
CA LYS A 44 -1.50 14.81 23.65
C LYS A 44 -1.45 13.39 24.21
N LEU A 45 -0.47 13.12 25.07
CA LEU A 45 -0.25 11.83 25.71
C LEU A 45 -0.67 11.93 27.19
N PHE A 46 -1.94 11.59 27.47
CA PHE A 46 -2.47 11.56 28.83
C PHE A 46 -1.73 10.53 29.69
N ALA A 47 -1.38 10.91 30.92
CA ALA A 47 -0.49 10.16 31.81
C ALA A 47 0.77 9.62 31.11
N GLY A 48 1.38 10.43 30.23
CA GLY A 48 2.57 10.07 29.45
C GLY A 48 2.35 9.00 28.36
N GLY A 49 1.10 8.63 28.05
CA GLY A 49 0.80 7.67 26.98
C GLY A 49 1.10 6.21 27.33
N ARG A 50 1.19 5.90 28.63
CA ARG A 50 1.54 4.56 29.14
C ARG A 50 0.46 3.48 29.00
N GLN A 51 -0.72 3.83 28.48
CA GLN A 51 -1.83 2.89 28.33
C GLN A 51 -1.52 1.87 27.24
N ILE A 52 -1.74 0.59 27.53
CA ILE A 52 -1.58 -0.52 26.61
C ILE A 52 -2.85 -0.69 25.78
N LYS A 53 -2.69 -0.90 24.47
CA LYS A 53 -3.78 -1.21 23.54
C LYS A 53 -3.50 -2.50 22.78
N SER A 54 -4.56 -3.30 22.65
CA SER A 54 -4.62 -4.45 21.74
C SER A 54 -5.22 -3.98 20.41
N LEU A 55 -4.45 -4.03 19.33
CA LEU A 55 -4.77 -3.45 18.03
C LEU A 55 -4.85 -4.52 16.94
N VAL A 56 -5.68 -4.29 15.93
CA VAL A 56 -5.79 -5.18 14.75
C VAL A 56 -5.94 -4.38 13.45
N PRO A 57 -5.23 -4.75 12.36
CA PRO A 57 -5.42 -4.12 11.06
C PRO A 57 -6.82 -4.37 10.49
N LEU A 58 -7.44 -3.33 9.93
CA LEU A 58 -8.77 -3.37 9.30
C LEU A 58 -8.86 -4.46 8.22
N ILE A 59 -7.85 -4.53 7.33
CA ILE A 59 -7.85 -5.51 6.25
C ILE A 59 -7.70 -6.93 6.79
N ASP A 60 -6.94 -7.13 7.86
CA ASP A 60 -6.82 -8.44 8.52
C ASP A 60 -8.11 -8.87 9.23
N VAL A 61 -8.93 -7.93 9.71
CA VAL A 61 -10.28 -8.24 10.20
C VAL A 61 -11.16 -8.80 9.07
N ALA A 62 -11.20 -8.12 7.92
CA ALA A 62 -11.97 -8.60 6.77
C ALA A 62 -11.48 -9.96 6.26
N ARG A 63 -10.15 -10.12 6.15
CA ARG A 63 -9.52 -11.40 5.79
C ARG A 63 -9.87 -12.50 6.78
N CYS A 64 -9.90 -12.19 8.08
CA CYS A 64 -10.23 -13.17 9.10
C CYS A 64 -11.69 -13.59 9.04
N PHE A 65 -12.63 -12.69 8.73
CA PHE A 65 -14.03 -13.07 8.56
C PHE A 65 -14.18 -14.07 7.42
N LYS A 66 -13.60 -13.77 6.25
CA LYS A 66 -13.59 -14.69 5.12
C LYS A 66 -12.92 -16.02 5.48
N TYR A 67 -11.73 -15.95 6.08
CA TYR A 67 -10.99 -17.13 6.49
C TYR A 67 -11.76 -18.04 7.45
N MET A 68 -12.54 -17.49 8.38
CA MET A 68 -13.33 -18.28 9.32
C MET A 68 -14.62 -18.83 8.70
N GLU A 69 -15.20 -18.12 7.73
CA GLU A 69 -16.38 -18.57 7.01
C GLU A 69 -16.08 -19.78 6.11
N GLU A 70 -14.91 -19.80 5.49
CA GLU A 70 -14.43 -20.90 4.63
C GLU A 70 -13.98 -22.15 5.41
N ARG A 71 -14.07 -22.17 6.75
CA ARG A 71 -13.56 -23.26 7.62
C ARG A 71 -14.68 -24.11 8.18
N GLU A 72 -14.81 -25.33 7.66
CA GLU A 72 -15.82 -26.29 8.12
C GLU A 72 -15.40 -27.06 9.38
N ASP A 73 -14.09 -27.17 9.64
CA ASP A 73 -13.49 -27.88 10.77
C ASP A 73 -13.52 -27.09 12.09
N ILE A 74 -13.86 -25.80 12.03
CA ILE A 74 -14.00 -24.94 13.21
C ILE A 74 -15.49 -24.68 13.46
N SER A 75 -15.98 -25.02 14.65
CA SER A 75 -17.36 -24.75 15.02
C SER A 75 -17.50 -24.39 16.50
N SER A 76 -18.36 -23.41 16.78
CA SER A 76 -18.79 -23.00 18.13
C SER A 76 -17.66 -22.41 18.98
N GLU A 77 -16.69 -21.78 18.33
CA GLU A 77 -15.46 -21.29 18.95
C GLU A 77 -15.41 -19.77 19.17
N ILE A 78 -14.57 -19.36 20.11
CA ILE A 78 -14.29 -17.95 20.42
C ILE A 78 -12.80 -17.67 20.24
N PHE A 79 -12.46 -16.62 19.48
CA PHE A 79 -11.09 -16.17 19.23
C PHE A 79 -10.94 -14.70 19.57
N ASN A 80 -9.78 -14.32 20.11
CA ASN A 80 -9.37 -12.91 20.13
C ASN A 80 -8.63 -12.61 18.83
N LEU A 81 -9.14 -11.66 18.06
CA LEU A 81 -8.50 -11.18 16.84
C LEU A 81 -7.81 -9.85 17.15
N THR A 82 -6.60 -9.98 17.67
CA THR A 82 -5.67 -8.88 17.91
C THR A 82 -4.31 -9.25 17.35
N LYS A 83 -3.52 -8.26 16.94
CA LYS A 83 -2.19 -8.44 16.39
C LYS A 83 -1.14 -7.75 17.24
N ASP A 84 -1.29 -6.46 17.44
CA ASP A 84 -0.27 -5.63 18.07
C ASP A 84 -0.67 -5.31 19.51
N THR A 85 0.29 -5.42 20.43
CA THR A 85 0.16 -4.94 21.82
C THR A 85 1.17 -3.82 21.98
N ILE A 86 0.68 -2.60 22.16
CA ILE A 86 1.51 -1.39 22.05
C ILE A 86 1.00 -0.29 23.00
N THR A 87 1.86 0.62 23.42
CA THR A 87 1.44 1.77 24.21
C THR A 87 0.91 2.91 23.33
N VAL A 88 0.13 3.82 23.90
CA VAL A 88 -0.29 5.06 23.21
C VAL A 88 0.93 5.90 22.81
N LYS A 89 1.96 5.94 23.65
CA LYS A 89 3.22 6.64 23.38
C LYS A 89 3.94 6.06 22.15
N ASP A 90 4.08 4.74 22.06
CA ASP A 90 4.76 4.12 20.90
C ASP A 90 4.04 4.44 19.58
N VAL A 91 2.70 4.47 19.58
CA VAL A 91 1.93 4.88 18.39
C VAL A 91 2.19 6.34 18.02
N ALA A 92 2.33 7.22 19.01
CA ALA A 92 2.67 8.62 18.80
C ALA A 92 4.08 8.77 18.20
N GLU A 93 5.04 7.97 18.66
CA GLU A 93 6.40 7.94 18.11
C GLU A 93 6.42 7.44 16.66
N ILE A 94 5.61 6.43 16.32
CA ILE A 94 5.45 6.00 14.91
C ILE A 94 4.89 7.16 14.06
N CYS A 95 3.90 7.91 14.58
CA CYS A 95 3.39 9.09 13.88
C CYS A 95 4.49 10.16 13.69
N LYS A 96 5.31 10.42 14.72
CA LYS A 96 6.41 11.39 14.68
C LYS A 96 7.51 10.98 13.71
N LYS A 97 7.80 9.68 13.58
CA LYS A 97 8.71 9.12 12.58
C LYS A 97 8.28 9.49 11.15
N TYR A 98 6.98 9.42 10.85
CA TYR A 98 6.46 9.68 9.49
C TYR A 98 6.12 11.15 9.22
N ASN A 99 5.79 11.92 10.26
CA ASN A 99 5.70 13.36 10.15
C ASN A 99 6.46 14.06 11.30
N PRO A 100 7.74 14.41 11.09
CA PRO A 100 8.56 15.07 12.11
C PRO A 100 8.05 16.44 12.57
N LYS A 101 7.09 17.06 11.88
CA LYS A 101 6.55 18.39 12.22
C LYS A 101 5.58 18.37 13.40
N ILE A 102 4.99 17.22 13.72
CA ILE A 102 4.00 17.10 14.79
C ILE A 102 4.65 17.37 16.15
N THR A 103 3.88 17.82 17.14
CA THR A 103 4.38 17.96 18.51
C THR A 103 3.83 16.85 19.41
N LEU A 104 4.69 16.20 20.19
CA LEU A 104 4.25 15.27 21.24
C LEU A 104 4.20 16.04 22.57
N LYS A 105 3.05 16.03 23.24
CA LYS A 105 2.85 16.71 24.53
C LYS A 105 2.37 15.71 25.57
N GLU A 106 3.26 15.33 26.48
CA GLU A 106 2.88 14.56 27.66
C GLU A 106 2.11 15.44 28.65
N THR A 107 1.11 14.86 29.30
CA THR A 107 0.34 15.53 30.35
C THR A 107 0.12 14.60 31.54
N ASN A 108 -0.20 15.21 32.68
CA ASN A 108 -0.57 14.51 33.90
C ASN A 108 -2.09 14.30 34.02
N ASP A 109 -2.82 14.47 32.91
CA ASP A 109 -4.27 14.24 32.89
C ASP A 109 -4.57 12.79 33.27
N GLU A 110 -5.63 12.61 34.09
CA GLU A 110 -6.05 11.28 34.54
C GLU A 110 -6.54 10.41 33.38
N ILE A 111 -6.36 9.10 33.56
CA ILE A 111 -6.70 8.10 32.55
C ILE A 111 -7.65 7.07 33.18
N PRO A 112 -8.68 6.61 32.45
CA PRO A 112 -9.69 5.73 33.04
C PRO A 112 -9.13 4.34 33.37
N ASN A 113 -8.10 3.88 32.64
CA ASN A 113 -7.39 2.62 32.90
C ASN A 113 -6.05 2.58 32.15
N LEU A 114 -5.13 1.72 32.61
CA LEU A 114 -3.86 1.43 31.94
C LEU A 114 -4.00 0.53 30.70
N GLY A 115 -5.19 0.01 30.43
CA GLY A 115 -5.44 -0.95 29.37
C GLY A 115 -4.90 -2.36 29.67
N PHE A 116 -5.09 -3.26 28.71
CA PHE A 116 -4.68 -4.66 28.81
C PHE A 116 -4.35 -5.22 27.43
N SER A 117 -3.59 -6.31 27.41
CA SER A 117 -3.29 -7.09 26.20
C SER A 117 -4.25 -8.28 26.08
N LEU A 118 -4.42 -8.77 24.85
CA LEU A 118 -5.18 -9.99 24.55
C LEU A 118 -4.26 -10.98 23.82
N SER A 119 -4.34 -12.26 24.17
CA SER A 119 -3.60 -13.31 23.45
C SER A 119 -4.34 -13.70 22.16
N ASN A 120 -3.60 -13.79 21.06
CA ASN A 120 -4.08 -14.29 19.76
C ASN A 120 -3.58 -15.71 19.44
N ASN A 121 -2.97 -16.42 20.41
CA ASN A 121 -2.38 -17.74 20.18
C ASN A 121 -3.39 -18.75 19.61
N LYS A 122 -4.64 -18.66 20.04
CA LYS A 122 -5.71 -19.56 19.59
C LYS A 122 -6.02 -19.40 18.10
N ILE A 123 -6.02 -18.17 17.59
CA ILE A 123 -6.29 -17.93 16.17
C ILE A 123 -5.07 -18.28 15.31
N LEU A 124 -3.85 -18.02 15.80
CA LEU A 124 -2.64 -18.40 15.07
C LEU A 124 -2.54 -19.93 14.88
N LYS A 125 -2.99 -20.70 15.88
CA LYS A 125 -3.05 -22.17 15.80
C LYS A 125 -3.99 -22.71 14.72
N THR A 126 -4.96 -21.91 14.23
CA THR A 126 -5.83 -22.34 13.13
C THR A 126 -5.12 -22.27 11.77
N GLY A 127 -3.97 -21.56 11.71
CA GLY A 127 -3.22 -21.29 10.48
C GLY A 127 -3.40 -19.86 9.95
N PHE A 128 -4.22 -19.02 10.59
CA PHE A 128 -4.42 -17.64 10.17
C PHE A 128 -3.12 -16.83 10.28
N LYS A 129 -2.80 -16.06 9.24
CA LYS A 129 -1.63 -15.19 9.18
C LYS A 129 -2.04 -13.74 8.95
N PHE A 130 -1.63 -12.88 9.89
CA PHE A 130 -1.67 -11.43 9.71
C PHE A 130 -0.70 -11.02 8.59
N LEU A 131 -1.16 -10.16 7.68
CA LEU A 131 -0.34 -9.66 6.56
C LEU A 131 -0.06 -8.17 6.66
N TYR A 132 -0.80 -7.44 7.50
CA TYR A 132 -0.67 -5.99 7.63
C TYR A 132 -0.08 -5.62 8.98
N ASN A 133 0.70 -4.54 9.03
CA ASN A 133 1.33 -4.08 10.26
C ASN A 133 1.02 -2.60 10.54
N LEU A 134 1.19 -2.22 11.81
CA LEU A 134 0.81 -0.91 12.32
C LEU A 134 1.65 0.23 11.73
N ASP A 135 2.96 0.01 11.56
CA ASP A 135 3.92 1.01 11.04
C ASP A 135 3.54 1.46 9.63
N GLU A 136 3.36 0.52 8.70
CA GLU A 136 2.94 0.82 7.33
C GLU A 136 1.50 1.34 7.27
N SER A 137 0.60 0.88 8.15
CA SER A 137 -0.79 1.39 8.19
C SER A 137 -0.84 2.86 8.66
N ILE A 138 -0.02 3.24 9.64
CA ILE A 138 0.08 4.63 10.12
C ILE A 138 0.66 5.52 9.02
N LYS A 139 1.73 5.07 8.35
CA LYS A 139 2.31 5.76 7.20
C LYS A 139 1.29 6.00 6.10
N GLU A 140 0.53 4.97 5.73
CA GLU A 140 -0.53 5.07 4.73
C GLU A 140 -1.61 6.08 5.16
N MET A 141 -2.12 5.95 6.39
CA MET A 141 -3.14 6.86 6.92
C MET A 141 -2.68 8.31 6.95
N ILE A 142 -1.46 8.59 7.41
CA ILE A 142 -0.88 9.94 7.41
C ILE A 142 -0.82 10.46 5.98
N PHE A 143 -0.25 9.69 5.05
CA PHE A 143 -0.12 10.09 3.64
C PHE A 143 -1.48 10.37 2.99
N LYS A 144 -2.45 9.48 3.15
CA LYS A 144 -3.78 9.60 2.53
C LYS A 144 -4.63 10.72 3.11
N TRP A 145 -4.44 11.05 4.40
CA TRP A 145 -5.20 12.11 5.06
C TRP A 145 -4.52 13.48 5.07
N SER A 146 -3.25 13.55 4.66
CA SER A 146 -2.54 14.80 4.48
C SER A 146 -3.21 15.67 3.42
N LYS A 147 -3.00 16.97 3.54
CA LYS A 147 -3.56 17.95 2.59
C LYS A 147 -3.01 17.65 1.19
N LEU A 148 -3.88 17.15 0.32
CA LEU A 148 -3.56 17.01 -1.09
C LEU A 148 -3.52 18.41 -1.72
N ILE A 149 -2.46 18.68 -2.48
CA ILE A 149 -2.41 19.86 -3.34
C ILE A 149 -3.28 19.53 -4.55
N ILE A 150 -4.55 19.89 -4.46
CA ILE A 150 -5.49 19.78 -5.58
C ILE A 150 -5.32 21.02 -6.43
N THR A 151 -4.91 20.84 -7.68
CA THR A 151 -4.84 21.94 -8.64
C THR A 151 -6.27 22.42 -8.91
N LYS A 152 -6.55 23.71 -8.67
CA LYS A 152 -7.84 24.29 -9.05
C LYS A 152 -7.89 24.65 -10.53
N ASP A 153 -6.74 24.68 -11.18
CA ASP A 153 -6.62 25.00 -12.59
C ASP A 153 -7.33 23.94 -13.43
N LEU A 154 -8.16 24.40 -14.37
CA LEU A 154 -8.84 23.53 -15.34
C LEU A 154 -7.82 22.80 -16.23
N GLU A 155 -6.66 23.42 -16.44
CA GLU A 155 -5.53 22.88 -17.21
C GLU A 155 -4.22 23.24 -16.49
N HIS A 156 -3.28 22.30 -16.43
CA HIS A 156 -1.96 22.54 -15.87
C HIS A 156 -0.91 21.67 -16.57
N VAL A 157 0.31 22.19 -16.69
CA VAL A 157 1.45 21.48 -17.28
C VAL A 157 2.27 20.77 -16.21
N ARG A 158 2.70 19.53 -16.48
CA ARG A 158 3.62 18.78 -15.61
C ARG A 158 4.82 18.26 -16.40
N LYS A 159 6.00 18.33 -15.81
CA LYS A 159 7.20 17.65 -16.33
C LYS A 159 7.19 16.19 -15.87
N GLY A 160 7.98 15.35 -16.55
CA GLY A 160 8.18 13.98 -16.09
C GLY A 160 8.99 13.97 -14.80
N GLU A 161 8.66 13.02 -13.95
CA GLU A 161 9.30 12.74 -12.67
C GLU A 161 10.21 11.50 -12.80
N LYS A 162 11.02 11.24 -11.76
CA LYS A 162 11.90 10.06 -11.68
C LYS A 162 12.73 9.86 -12.95
N GLU A 163 13.36 10.94 -13.43
CA GLU A 163 14.16 10.89 -14.65
C GLU A 163 15.36 9.95 -14.48
N PHE A 164 15.54 9.05 -15.44
CA PHE A 164 16.71 8.19 -15.51
C PHE A 164 17.62 8.67 -16.64
N ILE A 165 18.78 9.21 -16.27
CA ILE A 165 19.76 9.78 -17.21
C ILE A 165 21.04 8.96 -17.13
N ASP A 166 21.50 8.46 -18.27
CA ASP A 166 22.76 7.75 -18.39
C ASP A 166 23.46 8.07 -19.72
N LYS A 167 24.58 7.39 -19.99
CA LYS A 167 25.33 7.58 -21.24
C LYS A 167 24.50 7.33 -22.50
N ARG A 168 23.42 6.55 -22.39
CA ARG A 168 22.54 6.18 -23.51
C ARG A 168 21.49 7.27 -23.79
N GLY A 169 21.28 8.24 -22.92
CA GLY A 169 20.25 9.28 -23.04
C GLY A 169 19.38 9.43 -21.78
N LYS A 170 18.09 9.73 -21.95
CA LYS A 170 17.15 10.06 -20.87
C LYS A 170 15.83 9.30 -20.99
N ILE A 171 15.28 8.86 -19.86
CA ILE A 171 13.90 8.41 -19.72
C ILE A 171 13.22 9.35 -18.72
N SER A 172 12.09 9.94 -19.11
CA SER A 172 11.27 10.83 -18.28
C SER A 172 9.90 10.21 -18.08
N ASN A 173 9.45 10.02 -16.84
CA ASN A 173 8.24 9.26 -16.52
C ASN A 173 7.10 10.19 -16.11
N HIS A 174 5.95 10.08 -16.76
CA HIS A 174 4.74 10.80 -16.42
C HIS A 174 3.69 9.81 -15.91
N GLU A 175 3.53 9.71 -14.60
CA GLU A 175 2.52 8.85 -13.97
C GLU A 175 1.12 9.44 -14.15
N LEU A 176 0.16 8.57 -14.42
CA LEU A 176 -1.23 8.89 -14.73
C LEU A 176 -2.16 8.17 -13.75
N PRO A 177 -3.23 8.81 -13.26
CA PRO A 177 -4.22 8.16 -12.41
C PRO A 177 -5.16 7.19 -13.16
N GLU A 178 -5.16 7.21 -14.49
CA GLU A 178 -6.01 6.38 -15.35
C GLU A 178 -5.50 4.93 -15.50
N PRO A 179 -6.29 4.01 -16.09
CA PRO A 179 -5.86 2.63 -16.35
C PRO A 179 -4.57 2.53 -17.20
N ILE A 180 -4.37 3.48 -18.11
CA ILE A 180 -3.04 3.75 -18.67
C ILE A 180 -2.35 4.66 -17.67
N ASN A 181 -1.50 4.07 -16.84
CA ASN A 181 -1.00 4.72 -15.63
C ASN A 181 0.41 5.34 -15.79
N LEU A 182 1.00 5.29 -16.99
CA LEU A 182 2.36 5.79 -17.23
C LEU A 182 2.60 6.15 -18.70
N ILE A 183 3.18 7.33 -18.94
CA ILE A 183 3.80 7.71 -20.22
C ILE A 183 5.32 7.86 -19.99
N GLY A 184 6.12 7.04 -20.67
CA GLY A 184 7.58 7.15 -20.67
C GLY A 184 8.08 7.90 -21.90
N LEU A 185 8.65 9.10 -21.72
CA LEU A 185 9.31 9.84 -22.79
C LEU A 185 10.79 9.44 -22.84
N ILE A 186 11.18 8.70 -23.88
CA ILE A 186 12.52 8.11 -24.02
C ILE A 186 13.29 8.81 -25.14
N ASN A 187 14.44 9.39 -24.77
CA ASN A 187 15.42 9.92 -25.71
C ASN A 187 16.68 9.06 -25.65
N SER A 188 17.03 8.41 -26.76
CA SER A 188 18.22 7.57 -26.87
C SER A 188 19.24 8.16 -27.84
N LYS A 189 20.53 8.05 -27.49
CA LYS A 189 21.62 8.45 -28.38
C LYS A 189 21.82 7.38 -29.46
N LYS A 190 22.25 7.80 -30.65
CA LYS A 190 22.59 6.89 -31.76
C LYS A 190 23.60 5.83 -31.31
N GLY A 191 23.38 4.58 -31.73
CA GLY A 191 24.26 3.45 -31.42
C GLY A 191 24.12 2.87 -30.00
N THR A 192 23.08 3.27 -29.26
CA THR A 192 22.82 2.76 -27.91
C THR A 192 21.65 1.79 -27.88
N VAL A 193 21.68 0.86 -26.91
CA VAL A 193 20.64 -0.15 -26.72
C VAL A 193 19.98 0.04 -25.36
N ARG A 194 18.64 0.00 -25.35
CA ARG A 194 17.81 0.05 -24.14
C ARG A 194 16.88 -1.18 -24.14
N ALA A 195 16.13 -1.34 -23.05
CA ALA A 195 15.37 -2.55 -22.73
C ALA A 195 16.30 -3.75 -22.44
N ASN A 196 15.97 -4.95 -22.92
CA ASN A 196 16.47 -6.27 -22.53
C ASN A 196 15.81 -6.85 -21.27
N HIS A 197 14.48 -6.82 -21.24
CA HIS A 197 13.66 -7.44 -20.19
C HIS A 197 12.30 -7.90 -20.75
N TYR A 198 11.41 -8.36 -19.87
CA TYR A 198 10.02 -8.66 -20.19
C TYR A 198 9.11 -8.31 -19.02
N HIS A 199 7.82 -8.23 -19.28
CA HIS A 199 6.80 -8.05 -18.25
C HIS A 199 5.82 -9.23 -18.27
N PRO A 200 5.50 -9.88 -17.14
CA PRO A 200 4.64 -11.05 -17.13
C PRO A 200 3.15 -10.73 -17.33
N ILE A 201 2.75 -9.49 -17.03
CA ILE A 201 1.34 -9.04 -17.01
C ILE A 201 1.12 -7.80 -17.89
N GLN A 202 2.09 -6.88 -17.92
CA GLN A 202 1.94 -5.58 -18.56
C GLN A 202 2.18 -5.67 -20.08
N GLU A 203 1.25 -5.13 -20.86
CA GLU A 203 1.45 -4.82 -22.28
C GLU A 203 2.03 -3.40 -22.43
N GLN A 204 2.96 -3.21 -23.36
CA GLN A 204 3.58 -1.90 -23.61
C GLN A 204 3.36 -1.46 -25.06
N LYS A 205 3.23 -0.15 -25.26
CA LYS A 205 3.15 0.46 -26.58
C LYS A 205 4.20 1.56 -26.69
N CYS A 206 4.99 1.55 -27.77
CA CYS A 206 6.05 2.53 -28.00
C CYS A 206 5.87 3.19 -29.37
N LEU A 207 5.61 4.50 -29.38
CA LEU A 207 5.47 5.32 -30.58
C LEU A 207 6.80 6.02 -30.84
N VAL A 208 7.36 5.86 -32.04
CA VAL A 208 8.54 6.62 -32.43
C VAL A 208 8.11 8.01 -32.87
N THR A 209 8.37 9.01 -32.04
CA THR A 209 8.04 10.40 -32.36
C THR A 209 9.13 11.12 -33.15
N LYS A 210 10.36 10.59 -33.15
CA LYS A 210 11.48 11.12 -33.92
C LYS A 210 12.55 10.07 -34.18
N GLY A 211 13.02 9.97 -35.42
CA GLY A 211 14.12 9.08 -35.81
C GLY A 211 13.67 7.64 -36.05
N GLN A 212 14.57 6.69 -35.82
CA GLN A 212 14.34 5.28 -36.14
C GLN A 212 15.16 4.39 -35.19
N PHE A 213 14.68 3.19 -34.90
CA PHE A 213 15.46 2.18 -34.18
C PHE A 213 15.20 0.77 -34.70
N ILE A 214 16.07 -0.16 -34.31
CA ILE A 214 15.91 -1.59 -34.57
C ILE A 214 15.28 -2.22 -33.33
N SER A 215 14.09 -2.78 -33.47
CA SER A 215 13.44 -3.57 -32.43
C SER A 215 13.87 -5.03 -32.55
N VAL A 216 14.20 -5.64 -31.42
CA VAL A 216 14.55 -7.06 -31.31
C VAL A 216 13.65 -7.67 -30.25
N TYR A 217 12.94 -8.75 -30.56
CA TYR A 217 12.06 -9.39 -29.57
C TYR A 217 12.00 -10.91 -29.71
N GLN A 218 11.56 -11.58 -28.65
CA GLN A 218 11.39 -13.04 -28.59
C GLN A 218 10.22 -13.42 -27.68
N ASP A 219 9.37 -14.35 -28.12
CA ASP A 219 8.32 -14.93 -27.28
C ASP A 219 8.94 -15.92 -26.28
N LEU A 220 8.74 -15.68 -24.98
CA LEU A 220 9.27 -16.54 -23.92
C LEU A 220 8.34 -17.72 -23.58
N LEU A 221 7.09 -17.69 -24.03
CA LEU A 221 6.14 -18.78 -23.80
C LEU A 221 6.41 -19.96 -24.74
N ASN A 222 6.97 -19.69 -25.92
CA ASN A 222 7.36 -20.71 -26.89
C ASN A 222 8.88 -20.95 -26.88
N LYS A 223 9.30 -22.12 -26.38
CA LYS A 223 10.72 -22.53 -26.29
C LYS A 223 11.47 -22.50 -27.63
N ASN A 224 10.75 -22.64 -28.74
CA ASN A 224 11.33 -22.65 -30.09
C ASN A 224 11.18 -21.29 -30.80
N SER A 225 10.72 -20.24 -30.12
CA SER A 225 10.57 -18.93 -30.73
C SER A 225 11.92 -18.39 -31.21
N PRO A 226 12.05 -17.98 -32.48
CA PRO A 226 13.22 -17.26 -32.94
C PRO A 226 13.27 -15.86 -32.32
N LYS A 227 14.46 -15.24 -32.34
CA LYS A 227 14.59 -13.80 -32.15
C LYS A 227 14.21 -13.11 -33.46
N ILE A 228 13.30 -12.15 -33.37
CA ILE A 228 12.81 -11.37 -34.51
C ILE A 228 13.41 -9.98 -34.41
N THR A 229 13.90 -9.48 -35.53
CA THR A 229 14.49 -8.15 -35.64
C THR A 229 13.81 -7.40 -36.77
N HIS A 230 13.38 -6.18 -36.52
CA HIS A 230 12.81 -5.30 -37.55
C HIS A 230 13.10 -3.83 -37.24
N VAL A 231 12.95 -3.00 -38.26
CA VAL A 231 13.10 -1.55 -38.15
C VAL A 231 11.76 -0.93 -37.76
N VAL A 232 11.79 0.08 -36.89
CA VAL A 232 10.63 0.87 -36.51
C VAL A 232 10.92 2.33 -36.84
N ASP A 233 10.12 2.88 -37.75
CA ASP A 233 10.24 4.24 -38.28
C ASP A 233 9.47 5.26 -37.45
N GLU A 234 9.82 6.54 -37.66
CA GLU A 234 9.05 7.67 -37.16
C GLU A 234 7.56 7.57 -37.55
N GLY A 235 6.68 7.81 -36.58
CA GLY A 235 5.23 7.65 -36.74
C GLY A 235 4.71 6.23 -36.54
N GLN A 236 5.57 5.22 -36.45
CA GLN A 236 5.13 3.83 -36.20
C GLN A 236 5.01 3.53 -34.70
N LEU A 237 4.00 2.73 -34.37
CA LEU A 237 3.70 2.25 -33.02
C LEU A 237 4.00 0.75 -32.94
N ILE A 238 4.87 0.34 -32.02
CA ILE A 238 5.00 -1.07 -31.65
C ILE A 238 4.13 -1.40 -30.44
N VAL A 239 3.58 -2.61 -30.42
CA VAL A 239 2.83 -3.17 -29.30
C VAL A 239 3.52 -4.44 -28.85
N THR A 240 3.98 -4.46 -27.61
CA THR A 240 4.71 -5.59 -27.02
C THR A 240 3.84 -6.25 -25.96
N LYS A 241 3.46 -7.50 -26.22
CA LYS A 241 2.61 -8.30 -25.32
C LYS A 241 3.38 -8.76 -24.07
N PRO A 242 2.67 -9.14 -22.99
CA PRO A 242 3.29 -9.78 -21.84
C PRO A 242 4.10 -11.02 -22.25
N ASN A 243 5.12 -11.34 -21.47
CA ASN A 243 6.05 -12.47 -21.69
C ASN A 243 6.82 -12.41 -23.02
N THR A 244 6.91 -11.24 -23.65
CA THR A 244 7.80 -11.00 -24.79
C THR A 244 9.07 -10.30 -24.30
N ALA A 245 10.22 -10.95 -24.45
CA ALA A 245 11.51 -10.29 -24.24
C ALA A 245 11.77 -9.29 -25.37
N HIS A 246 12.20 -8.08 -25.02
CA HIS A 246 12.46 -6.98 -25.95
C HIS A 246 13.51 -6.02 -25.40
#